data_AF-A0A8B7I9R3-F1
#
_entry.id   AF-A0A8B7I9R3-F1
#
_cell.length_a   1.000
_cell.length_b   1.000
_cell.length_c   1.000
_cell.angle_alpha   90.00
_cell.angle_beta   90.00
_cell.angle_gamma   90.00
#
_symmetry.space_group_name_H-M   'P 1'
#
loop_
_entity.id
_entity.type
_entity.pdbx_description
1 polymer ?
#
loop_
_entity_poly.entity_id
_entity_poly.type
_entity_poly.pdbx_seq_one_letter_code
_entity_poly.pdbx_strand_id
1 'polypeptide(L)'
;MDAPAVPLHPAPAGTDPLAERYSFSLSVPPSLQEGSALHFAICYRSQEGEYWDNNGGRNYTLRCCSSAGGCPAPPGTYGGPGTATAPLH
;
A
#
# COMPACT_ATOMS: atom_id res chain seq x y z
N MET A 1 -10.09 -2.90 15.22
CA MET A 1 -10.03 -4.37 15.40
C MET A 1 -8.93 -4.86 14.49
N ASP A 2 -7.97 -5.61 15.03
CA ASP A 2 -6.89 -6.21 14.24
C ASP A 2 -7.48 -7.31 13.36
N ALA A 3 -7.39 -7.13 12.04
CA ALA A 3 -7.83 -8.16 11.09
C ALA A 3 -6.72 -9.23 11.00
N PRO A 4 -7.05 -10.54 11.11
CA PRO A 4 -6.07 -11.59 10.87
C PRO A 4 -5.61 -11.56 9.42
N ALA A 5 -4.35 -11.94 9.18
CA ALA A 5 -3.82 -12.08 7.84
C ALA A 5 -4.55 -13.23 7.10
N VAL A 6 -4.82 -13.04 5.81
CA VAL A 6 -5.49 -14.02 4.95
C VAL A 6 -4.47 -14.72 4.04
N PRO A 7 -4.57 -16.04 3.81
CA PRO A 7 -3.68 -16.76 2.89
C PRO A 7 -3.80 -16.23 1.45
N LEU A 8 -2.67 -16.16 0.74
CA LEU A 8 -2.59 -15.78 -0.67
C LEU A 8 -2.31 -17.01 -1.54
N HIS A 9 -3.25 -17.38 -2.42
CA HIS A 9 -3.07 -18.42 -3.44
C HIS A 9 -3.46 -17.91 -4.84
N PRO A 10 -2.78 -18.36 -5.91
CA PRO A 10 -1.55 -19.17 -5.95
C PRO A 10 -0.26 -18.32 -5.87
N ALA A 11 0.85 -18.95 -5.47
CA ALA A 11 2.15 -18.30 -5.46
C ALA A 11 2.60 -17.99 -6.91
N PRO A 12 2.99 -16.73 -7.24
CA PRO A 12 3.59 -16.41 -8.53
C PRO A 12 4.82 -17.28 -8.85
N ALA A 13 4.99 -17.56 -10.16
CA ALA A 13 6.12 -18.31 -10.68
C ALA A 13 7.46 -17.71 -10.20
N GLY A 14 8.36 -18.55 -9.70
CA GLY A 14 9.63 -18.13 -9.12
C GLY A 14 9.62 -17.88 -7.61
N THR A 15 8.54 -18.24 -6.91
CA THR A 15 8.51 -18.26 -5.44
C THR A 15 8.86 -19.65 -4.91
N ASP A 16 9.57 -19.71 -3.79
CA ASP A 16 9.81 -20.95 -3.05
C ASP A 16 8.47 -21.65 -2.75
N PRO A 17 8.25 -22.89 -3.25
CA PRO A 17 7.03 -23.65 -3.02
C PRO A 17 6.83 -24.07 -1.55
N LEU A 18 7.85 -23.94 -0.70
CA LEU A 18 7.78 -24.24 0.73
C LEU A 18 7.33 -23.04 1.57
N ALA A 19 7.24 -21.83 0.99
CA ALA A 19 6.87 -20.62 1.69
C ALA A 19 5.38 -20.31 1.55
N GLU A 20 4.66 -20.31 2.69
CA GLU A 20 3.29 -19.82 2.76
C GLU A 20 3.24 -18.29 2.66
N ARG A 21 2.20 -17.76 2.01
CA ARG A 21 2.00 -16.32 1.85
C ARG A 21 0.70 -15.88 2.48
N TYR A 22 0.77 -14.72 3.13
CA TYR A 22 -0.38 -14.09 3.74
C TYR A 22 -0.41 -12.61 3.38
N SER A 23 -1.60 -12.03 3.26
CA SER A 23 -1.81 -10.58 3.19
C SER A 23 -2.60 -10.11 4.39
N PHE A 24 -2.39 -8.87 4.79
CA PHE A 24 -3.16 -8.22 5.85
C PHE A 24 -3.44 -6.78 5.45
N SER A 25 -4.48 -6.21 6.05
CA SER A 25 -4.84 -4.80 5.88
C SER A 25 -4.68 -4.11 7.22
N LEU A 26 -3.92 -3.02 7.24
CA LEU A 26 -3.81 -2.15 8.41
C LEU A 26 -4.78 -0.99 8.26
N SER A 27 -5.76 -0.89 9.16
CA SER A 27 -6.58 0.31 9.28
C SER A 27 -5.73 1.41 9.91
N VAL A 28 -5.38 2.40 9.11
CA VAL A 28 -4.63 3.57 9.58
C VAL A 28 -5.56 4.44 10.43
N PRO A 29 -5.17 4.85 11.65
CA PRO A 29 -5.98 5.74 12.48
C PRO A 29 -6.27 7.06 11.75
N PRO A 30 -7.48 7.62 11.84
CA PRO A 30 -7.80 8.93 11.26
C PRO A 30 -6.91 10.08 11.79
N SER A 31 -6.31 9.88 12.98
CA SER A 31 -5.36 10.78 13.60
C SER A 31 -3.94 10.71 13.01
N LEU A 32 -3.65 9.79 12.07
CA LEU A 32 -2.36 9.76 11.38
C LEU A 32 -2.27 10.96 10.44
N GLN A 33 -1.58 12.01 10.89
CA GLN A 33 -1.37 13.24 10.13
C GLN A 33 -0.17 13.11 9.20
N GLU A 34 -0.08 13.99 8.21
CA GLU A 34 1.13 14.15 7.40
C GLU A 34 2.36 14.34 8.28
N GLY A 35 3.46 13.67 7.92
CA GLY A 35 4.70 13.65 8.70
C GLY A 35 4.70 12.63 9.84
N SER A 36 3.57 12.00 10.16
CA SER A 36 3.49 10.91 11.13
C SER A 36 3.95 9.58 10.52
N ALA A 37 4.32 8.65 11.40
CA ALA A 37 4.73 7.31 11.03
C ALA A 37 3.98 6.24 11.85
N LEU A 38 3.57 5.16 11.20
CA LEU A 38 3.04 3.95 11.82
C LEU A 38 4.15 2.90 11.84
N HIS A 39 4.50 2.42 13.04
CA HIS A 39 5.47 1.34 13.25
C HIS A 39 4.73 0.05 13.59
N PHE A 40 5.09 -1.04 12.92
CA PHE A 40 4.53 -2.37 13.20
C PHE A 40 5.59 -3.46 13.06
N ALA A 41 5.34 -4.60 13.70
CA ALA A 41 6.13 -5.82 13.59
C ALA A 41 5.19 -6.97 13.19
N ILE A 42 5.75 -8.01 12.59
CA ILE A 42 4.99 -9.20 12.21
C ILE A 42 5.15 -10.26 13.29
N CYS A 43 4.04 -10.83 13.72
CA CYS A 43 4.01 -11.96 14.64
C CYS A 43 3.40 -13.16 13.93
N TYR A 44 4.19 -14.22 13.77
CA TYR A 44 3.75 -15.52 13.27
C TYR A 44 3.59 -16.49 14.44
N ARG A 45 2.37 -16.97 14.67
CA ARG A 45 2.05 -17.93 15.73
C ARG A 45 1.71 -19.28 15.11
N SER A 46 2.43 -20.32 15.52
CA SER A 46 2.17 -21.72 15.17
C SER A 46 2.03 -22.57 16.43
N GLN A 47 1.84 -23.88 16.27
CA GLN A 47 1.85 -24.82 17.39
C GLN A 47 3.23 -24.92 18.07
N GLU A 48 4.29 -24.58 17.34
CA GLU A 48 5.68 -24.66 17.83
C GLU A 48 6.10 -23.43 18.62
N GLY A 49 5.35 -22.32 18.50
CA GLY A 49 5.63 -21.10 19.23
C GLY A 49 5.25 -19.83 18.48
N GLU A 50 5.82 -18.74 18.96
CA GLU A 50 5.60 -17.40 18.45
C GLU A 50 6.92 -16.83 17.93
N TYR A 51 6.90 -16.39 16.67
CA TYR A 51 8.05 -15.87 15.96
C TYR A 51 7.77 -14.40 15.60
N TRP A 52 8.65 -13.51 16.06
CA TRP A 52 8.54 -12.08 15.80
C TRP A 52 9.55 -11.65 14.75
N ASP A 53 9.06 -10.99 13.70
CA ASP A 53 9.88 -10.21 12.80
C ASP A 53 9.70 -8.72 13.09
N ASN A 54 10.71 -8.14 13.72
CA ASN A 54 10.82 -6.73 14.04
C ASN A 54 11.85 -6.02 13.13
N ASN A 55 12.18 -6.60 11.97
CA ASN A 55 13.17 -6.05 11.03
C ASN A 55 14.51 -5.74 11.73
N GLY A 56 15.00 -6.65 12.58
CA GLY A 56 16.22 -6.48 13.36
C GLY A 56 16.14 -5.34 14.39
N GLY A 57 14.97 -5.12 14.99
CA GLY A 57 14.71 -4.07 15.98
C GLY A 57 14.34 -2.70 15.39
N ARG A 58 14.27 -2.58 14.06
CA ARG A 58 13.88 -1.31 13.39
C ARG A 58 12.38 -1.16 13.21
N ASN A 59 11.64 -2.27 13.26
CA ASN A 59 10.25 -2.40 12.85
C ASN A 59 10.03 -2.00 11.39
N TYR A 60 8.81 -2.26 10.91
CA TYR A 60 8.34 -1.76 9.62
C TYR A 60 7.69 -0.38 9.83
N THR A 61 8.03 0.58 8.96
CA THR A 61 7.57 1.96 9.07
C THR A 61 6.77 2.37 7.85
N LEU A 62 5.52 2.77 8.04
CA LEU A 62 4.69 3.46 7.03
C LEU A 62 4.66 4.95 7.37
N ARG A 63 5.06 5.81 6.44
CA ARG A 63 5.03 7.27 6.62
C ARG A 63 3.84 7.86 5.90
N CYS A 64 3.11 8.75 6.58
CA CYS A 64 2.05 9.52 5.96
C CYS A 64 2.69 10.72 5.24
N CYS A 65 2.79 10.64 3.92
CA CYS A 65 3.21 11.75 3.08
C CYS A 65 1.97 12.39 2.46
N SER A 66 1.91 13.73 2.38
CA SER A 66 0.93 14.31 1.47
C SER A 66 1.28 13.88 0.05
N SER A 67 0.28 13.41 -0.68
CA SER A 67 0.34 13.45 -2.14
C SER A 67 -0.01 14.88 -2.59
N ALA A 68 0.65 15.90 -2.04
CA ALA A 68 0.46 17.30 -2.43
C ALA A 68 1.54 17.70 -3.44
N GLY A 69 1.60 16.94 -4.52
CA GLY A 69 2.32 17.27 -5.73
C GLY A 69 1.68 16.42 -6.80
N GLY A 70 0.60 16.92 -7.40
CA GLY A 70 -0.12 16.20 -8.44
C GLY A 70 0.86 15.59 -9.41
N CYS A 71 0.65 14.33 -9.81
CA CYS A 71 1.40 13.75 -10.89
C CYS A 71 1.38 14.78 -12.03
N PRO A 72 2.51 15.41 -12.41
CA PRO A 72 2.51 16.18 -13.64
C PRO A 72 2.16 15.14 -14.71
N ALA A 73 1.04 15.34 -15.38
CA ALA A 73 0.73 14.54 -16.55
C ALA A 73 1.99 14.54 -17.44
N PRO A 74 2.41 13.39 -17.98
CA PRO A 74 3.59 13.35 -18.84
C PRO A 74 3.45 14.44 -19.91
N PRO A 75 4.49 15.26 -20.18
CA PRO A 75 4.42 16.30 -21.18
C PRO A 75 4.31 15.63 -22.55
N GLY A 76 3.06 15.41 -23.01
CA GLY A 76 2.82 14.60 -24.20
C GLY A 76 1.38 14.52 -24.68
N THR A 77 0.36 14.87 -23.89
CA THR A 77 -1.02 14.89 -24.42
C THR A 77 -1.29 16.20 -25.17
N TYR A 78 -0.65 16.33 -26.34
CA TYR A 78 -1.02 17.27 -27.38
C TYR A 78 -2.29 16.77 -28.11
N GLY A 79 -3.23 17.70 -28.35
CA GLY A 79 -4.27 17.58 -29.37
C GLY A 79 -5.69 17.40 -28.79
N GLY A 80 -6.62 18.34 -28.90
CA GLY A 80 -6.65 19.50 -29.79
C GLY A 80 -7.73 20.53 -29.39
N PRO A 81 -7.87 21.60 -30.20
CA PRO A 81 -8.63 22.80 -29.86
C PRO A 81 -10.13 22.65 -30.13
N GLY A 82 -10.89 23.64 -29.65
CA GLY A 82 -12.35 23.73 -29.63
C GLY A 82 -13.06 23.42 -30.96
N THR A 83 -14.38 23.27 -30.94
CA THR A 83 -15.24 24.44 -30.80
C THR A 83 -16.58 24.11 -30.13
N ALA A 84 -16.98 25.04 -29.26
CA ALA A 84 -18.31 25.12 -28.69
C ALA A 84 -19.36 25.52 -29.75
N THR A 85 -20.59 25.14 -29.46
CA THR A 85 -21.87 25.30 -30.18
C THR A 85 -22.28 26.75 -30.55
N ALA A 86 -22.68 26.98 -31.83
CA ALA A 86 -23.70 27.91 -32.42
C ALA A 86 -23.73 29.43 -32.04
N PRO A 87 -24.44 30.38 -32.73
CA PRO A 87 -25.52 30.25 -33.75
C PRO A 87 -25.42 31.17 -35.01
N LEU A 88 -26.48 31.11 -35.83
CA LEU A 88 -26.82 31.85 -37.05
C LEU A 88 -26.90 33.38 -36.88
N HIS A 89 -26.37 34.14 -37.85
CA HIS A 89 -27.01 35.34 -38.44
C HIS A 89 -26.41 35.69 -39.80
#